data_AF-A0A177VH47-F1
#
_entry.id   AF-A0A177VH47-F1
#
_cell.length_a   1.000
_cell.length_b   1.000
_cell.length_c   1.000
_cell.angle_alpha   90.00
_cell.angle_beta   90.00
_cell.angle_gamma   90.00
#
_symmetry.space_group_name_H-M   'P 1'
#
loop_
_entity.id
_entity.type
_entity.pdbx_description
1 polymer ?
#
loop_
_entity_poly.entity_id
_entity_poly.type
_entity_poly.pdbx_seq_one_letter_code
_entity_poly.pdbx_strand_id
1 'polypeptide(L)'
;MNTIRTSASAAVMRAATPAFGTGRSQTPAARTLLLQASRPLSTSIHLSEAATRRTAPASLFASSLSKLPTHRSARPDSSSSRSSPSSSPFHTSALTPYHFDTHHFVRRLQDSGMERPQAEALVELLADVIDESIRNLSEGMVAREEGEKWRYTQKVDFARLKSEIQLLERNDFVLMKTENERLMADVEKLKQRLREEITRTTAGVRLDLNLEKGRIRDESSVHALKIKEVDTRIETEIAGLRTSIQSAKFNVLQYLVGVATGAGALLLAYLRMFK
;
A
#
# COMPACT_ATOMS: atom_id res chain seq x y z
N MET A 1 -33.88 -54.18 -18.12
CA MET A 1 -35.16 -53.50 -17.80
C MET A 1 -34.81 -52.35 -16.86
N ASN A 2 -35.03 -51.05 -17.10
CA ASN A 2 -35.72 -50.33 -18.16
C ASN A 2 -35.12 -48.92 -18.27
N THR A 3 -35.08 -48.43 -19.50
CA THR A 3 -34.81 -47.06 -19.94
C THR A 3 -36.12 -46.28 -19.99
N ILE A 4 -36.26 -45.12 -19.32
CA ILE A 4 -37.31 -44.10 -19.60
C ILE A 4 -36.73 -42.73 -19.17
N ARG A 5 -36.36 -41.80 -20.05
CA ARG A 5 -37.11 -40.86 -20.93
C ARG A 5 -37.72 -39.64 -20.20
N THR A 6 -37.31 -38.50 -20.75
CA THR A 6 -37.64 -37.08 -20.55
C THR A 6 -39.11 -36.68 -20.71
N SER A 7 -39.55 -35.61 -20.02
CA SER A 7 -40.32 -34.49 -20.63
C SER A 7 -40.49 -33.30 -19.67
N ALA A 8 -40.22 -32.10 -20.18
CA ALA A 8 -40.53 -30.80 -19.59
C ALA A 8 -41.93 -30.31 -20.02
N SER A 9 -42.58 -29.49 -19.19
CA SER A 9 -43.87 -28.81 -19.45
C SER A 9 -43.82 -27.40 -18.82
N ALA A 10 -43.87 -26.34 -19.64
CA ALA A 10 -45.02 -25.42 -19.85
C ALA A 10 -45.29 -24.44 -18.67
N ALA A 11 -45.80 -23.22 -18.80
CA ALA A 11 -46.02 -22.20 -19.84
C ALA A 11 -46.81 -21.10 -19.11
N VAL A 12 -46.45 -19.80 -19.20
CA VAL A 12 -47.37 -18.69 -18.86
C VAL A 12 -47.11 -17.53 -19.82
N MET A 13 -48.21 -16.98 -20.33
CA MET A 13 -48.35 -16.09 -21.48
C MET A 13 -48.95 -14.75 -21.02
N ARG A 14 -48.40 -13.61 -21.53
CA ARG A 14 -49.03 -12.28 -21.84
C ARG A 14 -49.80 -11.53 -20.72
N ALA A 15 -50.01 -10.22 -20.74
CA ALA A 15 -49.51 -8.99 -21.40
C ALA A 15 -50.42 -7.85 -20.90
N ALA A 16 -49.93 -6.59 -20.85
CA ALA A 16 -50.62 -5.36 -21.32
C ALA A 16 -50.10 -4.06 -20.65
N THR A 17 -49.63 -3.15 -21.49
CA THR A 17 -49.48 -1.68 -21.32
C THR A 17 -50.73 -0.95 -21.86
N PRO A 18 -50.98 0.34 -21.54
CA PRO A 18 -50.53 1.49 -22.38
C PRO A 18 -50.18 2.79 -21.58
N ALA A 19 -49.21 3.64 -21.99
CA ALA A 19 -49.28 4.92 -22.79
C ALA A 19 -49.98 6.11 -22.06
N PHE A 20 -49.67 7.42 -22.11
CA PHE A 20 -48.83 8.35 -22.91
C PHE A 20 -48.93 9.77 -22.25
N GLY A 21 -48.00 10.73 -22.46
CA GLY A 21 -48.29 12.17 -22.21
C GLY A 21 -47.11 13.12 -21.88
N THR A 22 -46.73 13.95 -22.85
CA THR A 22 -45.68 15.00 -22.89
C THR A 22 -46.16 16.42 -22.50
N GLY A 23 -45.26 17.30 -22.00
CA GLY A 23 -45.48 18.76 -21.92
C GLY A 23 -44.29 19.55 -21.33
N ARG A 24 -43.92 20.69 -21.94
CA ARG A 24 -42.65 21.46 -21.82
C ARG A 24 -42.91 22.93 -21.36
N SER A 25 -41.84 23.62 -20.94
CA SER A 25 -41.62 25.10 -20.77
C SER A 25 -41.80 25.63 -19.32
N GLN A 26 -41.02 26.56 -18.74
CA GLN A 26 -40.31 27.76 -19.23
C GLN A 26 -39.10 28.16 -18.33
N THR A 27 -38.17 28.95 -18.87
CA THR A 27 -37.14 29.78 -18.19
C THR A 27 -37.68 31.18 -17.81
N PRO A 28 -36.97 32.01 -17.00
CA PRO A 28 -36.12 33.06 -17.59
C PRO A 28 -34.82 33.40 -16.82
N ALA A 29 -34.05 34.34 -17.39
CA ALA A 29 -32.64 34.66 -17.19
C ALA A 29 -32.35 35.97 -16.40
N ALA A 30 -31.11 36.14 -15.90
CA ALA A 30 -30.25 37.36 -15.88
C ALA A 30 -28.99 37.10 -15.01
N ARG A 31 -27.74 36.99 -15.52
CA ARG A 31 -26.74 37.99 -16.02
C ARG A 31 -26.10 38.90 -14.96
N THR A 32 -24.76 38.79 -14.81
CA THR A 32 -23.71 39.85 -14.63
C THR A 32 -22.34 39.11 -14.56
N LEU A 33 -21.47 39.01 -15.60
CA LEU A 33 -20.41 39.94 -16.10
C LEU A 33 -19.42 40.41 -14.99
N LEU A 34 -18.07 40.38 -15.06
CA LEU A 34 -17.02 40.50 -16.09
C LEU A 34 -15.66 40.03 -15.46
N LEU A 35 -14.76 39.32 -16.18
CA LEU A 35 -13.45 39.79 -16.75
C LEU A 35 -12.38 40.11 -15.66
N GLN A 36 -11.08 39.77 -15.74
CA GLN A 36 -10.15 39.62 -16.87
C GLN A 36 -8.80 39.02 -16.39
N ALA A 37 -8.05 38.49 -17.37
CA ALA A 37 -6.61 38.11 -17.51
C ALA A 37 -5.57 38.62 -16.47
N SER A 38 -4.36 38.07 -16.29
CA SER A 38 -3.36 37.57 -17.27
C SER A 38 -2.15 36.94 -16.53
N ARG A 39 -1.47 35.96 -17.16
CA ARG A 39 -0.07 35.51 -16.89
C ARG A 39 0.93 36.48 -17.59
N PRO A 40 2.29 36.32 -17.57
CA PRO A 40 3.22 35.40 -16.84
C PRO A 40 4.47 36.11 -16.24
N LEU A 41 5.34 35.40 -15.50
CA LEU A 41 6.82 35.54 -15.63
C LEU A 41 7.60 34.36 -15.04
N SER A 42 8.50 33.80 -15.83
CA SER A 42 9.52 32.82 -15.45
C SER A 42 10.74 33.51 -14.86
N THR A 43 11.44 32.88 -13.91
CA THR A 43 12.82 33.24 -13.57
C THR A 43 13.64 31.97 -13.37
N SER A 44 14.67 31.85 -14.21
CA SER A 44 15.73 30.86 -14.21
C SER A 44 16.74 31.14 -13.09
N ILE A 45 17.23 30.08 -12.41
CA ILE A 45 18.55 30.11 -11.77
C ILE A 45 19.29 28.82 -12.15
N HIS A 46 20.45 29.03 -12.75
CA HIS A 46 21.44 28.05 -13.16
C HIS A 46 22.63 28.19 -12.21
N LEU A 47 23.04 27.12 -11.52
CA LEU A 47 24.46 26.91 -11.18
C LEU A 47 24.73 25.45 -10.83
N SER A 48 25.41 24.76 -11.75
CA SER A 48 26.05 23.48 -11.57
C SER A 48 27.43 23.59 -12.19
N GLU A 49 28.50 23.54 -11.39
CA GLU A 49 29.75 22.89 -11.77
C GLU A 49 30.72 22.80 -10.59
N ALA A 50 31.16 21.57 -10.27
CA ALA A 50 32.58 21.22 -10.10
C ALA A 50 32.70 19.77 -9.64
N ALA A 51 33.14 18.90 -10.55
CA ALA A 51 33.66 17.58 -10.25
C ALA A 51 35.14 17.68 -9.87
N THR A 52 35.60 16.92 -8.88
CA THR A 52 36.98 16.40 -8.84
C THR A 52 37.05 15.09 -8.05
N ARG A 53 37.73 14.13 -8.67
CA ARG A 53 38.00 12.73 -8.31
C ARG A 53 38.83 12.57 -7.01
N ARG A 54 38.68 11.42 -6.35
CA ARG A 54 39.73 10.59 -5.68
C ARG A 54 39.11 9.28 -5.16
N THR A 55 39.28 8.15 -5.86
CA THR A 55 40.20 7.02 -5.55
C THR A 55 40.02 6.38 -4.16
N ALA A 56 39.65 5.09 -4.18
CA ALA A 56 39.50 4.16 -3.04
C ALA A 56 40.84 3.85 -2.31
N PRO A 57 40.89 3.15 -1.15
CA PRO A 57 40.46 1.75 -1.03
C PRO A 57 39.73 1.35 0.27
N ALA A 58 39.14 0.15 0.21
CA ALA A 58 38.56 -0.58 1.32
C ALA A 58 39.61 -1.03 2.36
N SER A 59 39.20 -1.04 3.63
CA SER A 59 39.45 -2.07 4.67
C SER A 59 39.66 -1.44 6.05
N LEU A 60 38.63 -1.50 6.89
CA LEU A 60 38.79 -1.66 8.33
C LEU A 60 37.66 -2.57 8.83
N PHE A 61 37.94 -3.86 8.83
CA PHE A 61 37.29 -4.81 9.73
C PHE A 61 37.81 -4.54 11.13
N ALA A 62 36.94 -4.10 12.05
CA ALA A 62 37.08 -4.36 13.48
C ALA A 62 35.77 -4.01 14.19
N SER A 63 34.96 -5.04 14.40
CA SER A 63 34.30 -5.34 15.68
C SER A 63 33.83 -4.17 16.54
N SER A 64 32.53 -3.88 16.48
CA SER A 64 31.76 -3.58 17.68
C SER A 64 30.32 -4.03 17.50
N LEU A 65 29.98 -5.12 18.17
CA LEU A 65 28.60 -5.51 18.40
C LEU A 65 27.96 -4.52 19.37
N SER A 66 26.89 -3.85 18.92
CA SER A 66 25.78 -3.51 19.82
C SER A 66 24.49 -3.89 19.10
N LYS A 67 23.96 -5.05 19.53
CA LYS A 67 22.72 -5.64 19.06
C LYS A 67 21.56 -4.67 19.29
N LEU A 68 20.90 -4.31 18.20
CA LEU A 68 19.57 -3.73 18.18
C LEU A 68 18.58 -4.73 18.81
N PRO A 69 17.74 -4.36 19.79
CA PRO A 69 16.75 -5.28 20.33
C PRO A 69 15.66 -5.49 19.27
N THR A 70 15.67 -6.70 18.74
CA THR A 70 14.56 -7.28 17.98
C THR A 70 13.36 -7.36 18.91
N HIS A 71 12.22 -6.87 18.40
CA HIS A 71 10.92 -6.87 19.06
C HIS A 71 10.53 -8.32 19.43
N ARG A 72 10.84 -8.74 20.65
CA ARG A 72 10.46 -10.04 21.19
C ARG A 72 9.01 -9.91 21.66
N SER A 73 8.11 -10.55 20.92
CA SER A 73 6.74 -10.85 21.34
C SER A 73 6.78 -11.37 22.78
N ALA A 74 6.32 -10.52 23.70
CA ALA A 74 6.07 -10.91 25.07
C ALA A 74 4.93 -11.94 25.03
N ARG A 75 5.27 -13.18 25.39
CA ARG A 75 4.30 -14.10 25.97
C ARG A 75 3.53 -13.33 27.06
N PRO A 76 2.19 -13.42 27.14
CA PRO A 76 1.54 -13.11 28.39
C PRO A 76 1.97 -14.21 29.35
N ASP A 77 2.91 -13.89 30.23
CA ASP A 77 3.14 -14.68 31.43
C ASP A 77 1.80 -14.71 32.15
N SER A 78 1.17 -15.89 32.14
CA SER A 78 0.12 -16.26 33.05
C SER A 78 0.71 -16.28 34.45
N SER A 79 0.95 -15.08 35.01
CA SER A 79 0.97 -14.91 36.44
C SER A 79 -0.43 -15.28 36.88
N SER A 80 -0.52 -16.47 37.44
CA SER A 80 -1.61 -16.87 38.31
C SER A 80 -1.65 -15.89 39.47
N SER A 81 -2.23 -14.70 39.24
CA SER A 81 -2.90 -13.94 40.26
C SER A 81 -4.04 -14.82 40.70
N ARG A 82 -3.72 -15.66 41.67
CA ARG A 82 -4.66 -16.30 42.56
C ARG A 82 -5.32 -15.14 43.31
N SER A 83 -6.20 -14.41 42.64
CA SER A 83 -7.18 -13.57 43.29
C SER A 83 -8.06 -14.56 44.02
N SER A 84 -7.65 -14.88 45.25
CA SER A 84 -8.55 -15.40 46.25
C SER A 84 -9.82 -14.58 46.11
N PRO A 85 -10.98 -15.18 45.79
CA PRO A 85 -12.21 -14.46 46.03
C PRO A 85 -12.18 -14.22 47.53
N SER A 86 -11.87 -13.00 47.94
CA SER A 86 -12.16 -12.54 49.29
C SER A 86 -13.67 -12.49 49.37
N SER A 87 -14.28 -13.67 49.49
CA SER A 87 -15.57 -13.83 50.14
C SER A 87 -15.32 -13.41 51.57
N SER A 88 -15.30 -12.10 51.80
CA SER A 88 -15.85 -11.59 53.03
C SER A 88 -17.26 -12.19 53.06
N PRO A 89 -17.56 -13.16 53.95
CA PRO A 89 -18.95 -13.43 54.21
C PRO A 89 -19.42 -12.12 54.83
N PHE A 90 -20.24 -11.35 54.09
CA PHE A 90 -21.05 -10.31 54.70
C PHE A 90 -21.58 -10.90 55.99
N HIS A 91 -21.16 -10.35 57.13
CA HIS A 91 -21.50 -10.87 58.43
C HIS A 91 -23.02 -11.01 58.46
N THR A 92 -23.48 -12.24 58.29
CA THR A 92 -24.86 -12.58 58.46
C THR A 92 -25.00 -12.63 59.96
N SER A 93 -25.14 -11.46 60.59
CA SER A 93 -25.77 -11.40 61.89
C SER A 93 -27.10 -12.09 61.67
N ALA A 94 -27.17 -13.36 62.07
CA ALA A 94 -28.44 -14.02 62.22
C ALA A 94 -29.25 -13.03 63.06
N LEU A 95 -30.36 -12.54 62.51
CA LEU A 95 -31.34 -11.79 63.26
C LEU A 95 -31.89 -12.79 64.29
N THR A 96 -31.14 -12.99 65.38
CA THR A 96 -31.71 -13.47 66.61
C THR A 96 -32.80 -12.46 66.90
N PRO A 97 -34.07 -12.87 66.99
CA PRO A 97 -35.14 -11.94 67.32
C PRO A 97 -34.81 -11.36 68.69
N TYR A 98 -34.28 -10.14 68.69
CA TYR A 98 -34.03 -9.36 69.88
C TYR A 98 -35.41 -8.86 70.29
N HIS A 99 -36.02 -9.57 71.23
CA HIS A 99 -37.29 -9.17 71.80
C HIS A 99 -37.00 -8.04 72.80
N PHE A 100 -37.62 -6.89 72.59
CA PHE A 100 -37.52 -5.77 73.53
C PHE A 100 -38.34 -6.11 74.78
N ASP A 101 -37.67 -6.43 75.88
CA ASP A 101 -38.33 -6.74 77.16
C ASP A 101 -38.71 -5.45 77.90
N THR A 102 -39.92 -4.97 77.61
CA THR A 102 -40.53 -3.77 78.20
C THR A 102 -40.58 -3.85 79.73
N HIS A 103 -40.90 -5.01 80.30
CA HIS A 103 -41.15 -5.15 81.74
C HIS A 103 -39.85 -5.18 82.55
N HIS A 104 -38.80 -5.80 82.04
CA HIS A 104 -37.47 -5.74 82.64
C HIS A 104 -36.91 -4.31 82.65
N PHE A 105 -37.16 -3.53 81.60
CA PHE A 105 -36.75 -2.12 81.54
C PHE A 105 -37.50 -1.25 82.55
N VAL A 106 -38.81 -1.44 82.68
CA VAL A 106 -39.64 -0.72 83.66
C VAL A 106 -39.18 -0.98 85.10
N ARG A 107 -38.85 -2.24 85.46
CA ARG A 107 -38.30 -2.55 86.79
C ARG A 107 -36.96 -1.87 87.05
N ARG A 108 -36.06 -1.90 86.06
CA ARG A 108 -34.75 -1.24 86.17
C ARG A 108 -34.88 0.28 86.34
N LEU A 109 -35.85 0.90 85.68
CA LEU A 109 -36.15 2.33 85.81
C LEU A 109 -36.75 2.66 87.18
N GLN A 110 -37.61 1.80 87.73
CA GLN A 110 -38.14 1.93 89.09
C GLN A 110 -37.03 1.81 90.15
N ASP A 111 -36.10 0.87 89.99
CA ASP A 111 -34.96 0.69 90.89
C ASP A 111 -34.02 1.91 90.86
N SER A 112 -34.01 2.68 89.76
CA SER A 112 -33.27 3.93 89.62
C SER A 112 -34.02 5.17 90.17
N GLY A 113 -35.20 4.99 90.76
CA GLY A 113 -35.95 6.06 91.44
C GLY A 113 -37.05 6.75 90.61
N MET A 114 -37.43 6.22 89.45
CA MET A 114 -38.55 6.74 88.65
C MET A 114 -39.91 6.20 89.13
N GLU A 115 -40.92 7.07 89.07
CA GLU A 115 -42.31 6.66 89.31
C GLU A 115 -42.78 5.68 88.22
N ARG A 116 -43.53 4.64 88.62
CA ARG A 116 -44.02 3.59 87.71
C ARG A 116 -44.67 4.12 86.41
N PRO A 117 -45.61 5.08 86.43
CA PRO A 117 -46.23 5.58 85.20
C PRO A 117 -45.25 6.32 84.28
N GLN A 118 -44.22 6.97 84.82
CA GLN A 118 -43.20 7.66 84.00
C GLN A 118 -42.24 6.65 83.35
N ALA A 119 -41.87 5.59 84.08
CA ALA A 119 -41.05 4.51 83.54
C ALA A 119 -41.77 3.75 82.42
N GLU A 120 -43.07 3.51 82.56
CA GLU A 120 -43.90 2.87 81.52
C GLU A 120 -43.97 3.72 80.24
N ALA A 121 -44.27 5.02 80.37
CA ALA A 121 -44.34 5.93 79.23
C ALA A 121 -42.99 6.09 78.47
N LEU A 122 -41.87 6.11 79.19
CA LEU A 122 -40.55 6.20 78.58
C LEU A 122 -40.18 4.94 77.78
N VAL A 123 -40.54 3.77 78.30
CA VAL A 123 -40.27 2.49 77.62
C VAL A 123 -41.16 2.30 76.41
N GLU A 124 -42.40 2.81 76.44
CA GLU A 124 -43.30 2.84 75.27
C GLU A 124 -42.73 3.70 74.14
N LEU A 125 -42.27 4.92 74.44
CA LEU A 125 -41.59 5.78 73.46
C LEU A 125 -40.31 5.15 72.90
N LEU A 126 -39.56 4.42 73.73
CA LEU A 126 -38.36 3.71 73.29
C LEU A 126 -38.70 2.54 72.37
N ALA A 127 -39.79 1.81 72.65
CA ALA A 127 -40.28 0.76 71.77
C ALA A 127 -40.66 1.32 70.39
N ASP A 128 -41.35 2.47 70.34
CA ASP A 128 -41.73 3.13 69.09
C ASP A 128 -40.50 3.56 68.26
N VAL A 129 -39.48 4.16 68.89
CA VAL A 129 -38.25 4.58 68.20
C VAL A 129 -37.45 3.37 67.70
N ILE A 130 -37.43 2.28 68.47
CA ILE A 130 -36.76 1.03 68.06
C ILE A 130 -37.49 0.38 66.89
N ASP A 131 -38.82 0.32 66.93
CA ASP A 131 -39.63 -0.24 65.84
C ASP A 131 -39.45 0.58 64.55
N GLU A 132 -39.44 1.91 64.64
CA GLU A 132 -39.15 2.78 63.49
C GLU A 132 -37.72 2.54 62.97
N SER A 133 -36.74 2.39 63.86
CA SER A 133 -35.36 2.10 63.47
C SER A 133 -35.21 0.73 62.81
N ILE A 134 -35.91 -0.31 63.29
CA ILE A 134 -35.87 -1.66 62.71
C ILE A 134 -36.54 -1.66 61.33
N ARG A 135 -37.67 -0.96 61.18
CA ARG A 135 -38.35 -0.80 59.89
C ARG A 135 -37.46 -0.10 58.86
N ASN A 136 -36.91 1.06 59.20
CA ASN A 136 -35.99 1.80 58.34
C ASN A 136 -34.74 0.98 57.98
N LEU A 137 -34.21 0.19 58.91
CA LEU A 137 -33.10 -0.73 58.64
C LEU A 137 -33.52 -1.87 57.70
N SER A 138 -34.71 -2.43 57.88
CA SER A 138 -35.24 -3.52 57.06
C SER A 138 -35.59 -3.09 55.63
N GLU A 139 -36.03 -1.85 55.43
CA GLU A 139 -36.32 -1.29 54.10
C GLU A 139 -35.07 -1.18 53.21
N GLY A 140 -33.88 -0.99 53.81
CA GLY A 140 -32.60 -1.00 53.10
C GLY A 140 -31.98 -2.39 52.92
N MET A 141 -32.55 -3.43 53.52
CA MET A 141 -32.04 -4.80 53.44
C MET A 141 -32.74 -5.59 52.33
N VAL A 142 -31.97 -6.44 51.64
CA VAL A 142 -32.49 -7.34 50.61
C VAL A 142 -32.62 -8.75 51.18
N ALA A 143 -33.73 -9.41 50.88
CA ALA A 143 -33.93 -10.80 51.27
C ALA A 143 -32.85 -11.71 50.65
N ARG A 144 -32.36 -12.71 51.39
CA ARG A 144 -31.32 -13.61 50.89
C ARG A 144 -31.70 -14.32 49.60
N GLU A 145 -32.96 -14.73 49.49
CA GLU A 145 -33.51 -15.37 48.30
C GLU A 145 -33.43 -14.47 47.06
N GLU A 146 -33.79 -13.19 47.20
CA GLU A 146 -33.71 -12.21 46.12
C GLU A 146 -32.26 -11.95 45.72
N GLY A 147 -31.35 -11.84 46.69
CA GLY A 147 -29.91 -11.70 46.42
C GLY A 147 -29.31 -12.93 45.74
N GLU A 148 -29.78 -14.14 46.04
CA GLU A 148 -29.38 -15.38 45.37
C GLU A 148 -29.90 -15.46 43.94
N LYS A 149 -31.17 -15.10 43.72
CA LYS A 149 -31.76 -15.00 42.39
C LYS A 149 -31.01 -14.00 41.52
N TRP A 150 -30.69 -12.82 42.05
CA TRP A 150 -29.93 -11.80 41.32
C TRP A 150 -28.54 -12.29 40.93
N ARG A 151 -27.85 -12.98 41.85
CA ARG A 151 -26.54 -13.60 41.59
C ARG A 151 -26.62 -14.71 40.54
N TYR A 152 -27.70 -15.50 40.55
CA TYR A 152 -27.91 -16.55 39.55
C TYR A 152 -28.12 -15.95 38.16
N THR A 153 -29.00 -14.95 38.02
CA THR A 153 -29.21 -14.23 36.76
C THR A 153 -27.89 -13.65 36.24
N GLN A 154 -27.15 -12.95 37.10
CA GLN A 154 -25.84 -12.39 36.75
C GLN A 154 -24.86 -13.47 36.25
N LYS A 155 -24.83 -14.64 36.90
CA LYS A 155 -23.96 -15.75 36.50
C LYS A 155 -24.35 -16.33 35.14
N VAL A 156 -25.65 -16.44 34.85
CA VAL A 156 -26.15 -16.87 33.54
C VAL A 156 -25.79 -15.86 32.46
N ASP A 157 -25.96 -14.56 32.73
CA ASP A 157 -25.62 -13.49 31.81
C ASP A 157 -24.12 -13.47 31.50
N PHE A 158 -23.27 -13.66 32.52
CA PHE A 158 -21.82 -13.81 32.30
C PHE A 158 -21.47 -15.05 31.48
N ALA A 159 -22.14 -16.18 31.71
CA ALA A 159 -21.92 -17.39 30.92
C ALA A 159 -22.30 -17.17 29.45
N ARG A 160 -23.42 -16.48 29.21
CA ARG A 160 -23.89 -16.12 27.87
C ARG A 160 -22.92 -15.16 27.18
N LEU A 161 -22.57 -14.05 27.83
CA LEU A 161 -21.62 -13.06 27.29
C LEU A 161 -20.27 -13.71 26.96
N LYS A 162 -19.77 -14.58 27.84
CA LYS A 162 -18.54 -15.32 27.60
C LYS A 162 -18.66 -16.21 26.35
N SER A 163 -19.78 -16.92 26.18
CA SER A 163 -19.99 -17.77 25.01
C SER A 163 -20.06 -16.96 23.70
N GLU A 164 -20.67 -15.77 23.76
CA GLU A 164 -20.80 -14.86 22.62
C GLU A 164 -19.44 -14.27 22.22
N ILE A 165 -18.67 -13.77 23.19
CA ILE A 165 -17.30 -13.29 22.96
C ILE A 165 -16.45 -14.40 22.35
N GLN A 166 -16.51 -15.61 22.91
CA GLN A 166 -15.71 -16.73 22.42
C GLN A 166 -16.11 -17.18 21.01
N LEU A 167 -17.37 -16.95 20.61
CA LEU A 167 -17.84 -17.23 19.25
C LEU A 167 -17.35 -16.16 18.28
N LEU A 168 -17.45 -14.88 18.65
CA LEU A 168 -16.94 -13.75 17.86
C LEU A 168 -15.42 -13.87 17.65
N GLU A 169 -14.66 -14.13 18.71
CA GLU A 169 -13.20 -14.32 18.62
C GLU A 169 -12.83 -15.46 17.66
N ARG A 170 -13.57 -16.57 17.69
CA ARG A 170 -13.35 -17.67 16.74
C ARG A 170 -13.72 -17.28 15.32
N ASN A 171 -14.82 -16.55 15.13
CA ASN A 171 -15.25 -16.09 13.82
C ASN A 171 -14.23 -15.13 13.21
N ASP A 172 -13.83 -14.10 13.96
CA ASP A 172 -12.82 -13.12 13.57
C ASP A 172 -11.48 -13.79 13.29
N PHE A 173 -11.07 -14.74 14.12
CA PHE A 173 -9.84 -15.50 13.86
C PHE A 173 -9.89 -16.27 12.53
N VAL A 174 -11.02 -16.91 12.23
CA VAL A 174 -11.19 -17.63 10.95
C VAL A 174 -11.22 -16.66 9.78
N LEU A 175 -11.90 -15.53 9.90
CA LEU A 175 -11.93 -14.49 8.87
C LEU A 175 -10.53 -13.91 8.62
N MET A 176 -9.83 -13.48 9.67
CA MET A 176 -8.46 -12.99 9.57
C MET A 176 -7.51 -14.03 8.99
N LYS A 177 -7.64 -15.30 9.39
CA LYS A 177 -6.80 -16.38 8.87
C LYS A 177 -7.02 -16.59 7.38
N THR A 178 -8.28 -16.67 6.93
CA THR A 178 -8.60 -16.86 5.52
C THR A 178 -8.18 -15.66 4.67
N GLU A 179 -8.32 -14.44 5.18
CA GLU A 179 -7.81 -13.24 4.52
C GLU A 179 -6.27 -13.23 4.43
N ASN A 180 -5.57 -13.64 5.48
CA ASN A 180 -4.12 -13.76 5.47
C ASN A 180 -3.65 -14.81 4.45
N GLU A 181 -4.29 -15.99 4.41
CA GLU A 181 -4.01 -17.03 3.40
C GLU A 181 -4.27 -16.51 1.98
N ARG A 182 -5.35 -15.74 1.76
CA ARG A 182 -5.64 -15.10 0.48
C ARG A 182 -4.57 -14.09 0.08
N LEU A 183 -4.18 -13.20 1.00
CA LEU A 183 -3.14 -12.19 0.76
C LEU A 183 -1.79 -12.84 0.47
N MET A 184 -1.43 -13.90 1.20
CA MET A 184 -0.23 -14.69 0.93
C MET A 184 -0.24 -15.30 -0.48
N ALA A 185 -1.38 -15.85 -0.91
CA ALA A 185 -1.53 -16.38 -2.26
C ALA A 185 -1.40 -15.28 -3.34
N ASP A 186 -1.96 -14.10 -3.09
CA ASP A 186 -1.86 -12.96 -4.01
C ASP A 186 -0.42 -12.42 -4.08
N VAL A 187 0.31 -12.38 -2.97
CA VAL A 187 1.74 -12.03 -2.94
C VAL A 187 2.57 -13.00 -3.78
N GLU A 188 2.35 -14.31 -3.62
CA GLU A 188 3.11 -15.30 -4.40
C GLU A 188 2.79 -15.21 -5.90
N LYS A 189 1.51 -15.00 -6.26
CA LYS A 189 1.12 -14.72 -7.65
C LYS A 189 1.81 -13.49 -8.22
N LEU A 190 1.85 -12.39 -7.45
CA LEU A 190 2.46 -11.14 -7.90
C LEU A 190 3.97 -11.28 -8.10
N LYS A 191 4.63 -11.99 -7.18
CA LYS A 191 6.05 -12.34 -7.27
C LYS A 191 6.35 -13.21 -8.48
N GLN A 192 5.48 -14.17 -8.81
CA GLN A 192 5.62 -15.00 -9.99
C GLN A 192 5.48 -14.18 -11.28
N ARG A 193 4.44 -13.33 -11.37
CA ARG A 193 4.25 -12.41 -12.51
C ARG A 193 5.45 -11.48 -12.70
N LEU A 194 5.97 -10.90 -11.62
CA LEU A 194 7.14 -10.04 -11.68
C LEU A 194 8.38 -10.78 -12.20
N ARG A 195 8.60 -12.04 -11.80
CA ARG A 195 9.69 -12.87 -12.33
C ARG A 195 9.53 -13.14 -13.82
N GLU A 196 8.32 -13.42 -14.26
CA GLU A 196 8.01 -13.64 -15.68
C GLU A 196 8.23 -12.36 -16.50
N GLU A 197 7.81 -11.21 -16.00
CA GLU A 197 8.02 -9.90 -16.65
C GLU A 197 9.50 -9.51 -16.70
N ILE A 198 10.27 -9.74 -15.63
CA ILE A 198 11.71 -9.52 -15.61
C ILE A 198 12.39 -10.42 -16.65
N THR A 199 12.01 -11.70 -16.71
CA THR A 199 12.59 -12.66 -17.66
C THR A 199 12.25 -12.28 -19.09
N ARG A 200 10.99 -11.92 -19.36
CA ARG A 200 10.52 -11.45 -20.67
C ARG A 200 11.24 -10.18 -21.12
N THR A 201 11.35 -9.18 -20.23
CA THR A 201 12.01 -7.92 -20.53
C THR A 201 13.51 -8.12 -20.76
N THR A 202 14.16 -8.95 -19.94
CA THR A 202 15.59 -9.28 -20.11
C THR A 202 15.84 -10.00 -21.43
N ALA A 203 14.98 -10.93 -21.81
CA ALA A 203 15.05 -11.60 -23.12
C ALA A 203 14.83 -10.63 -24.28
N GLY A 204 13.87 -9.70 -24.13
CA GLY A 204 13.62 -8.62 -25.09
C GLY A 204 14.85 -7.75 -25.30
N VAL A 205 15.43 -7.21 -24.22
CA VAL A 205 16.65 -6.38 -24.28
C VAL A 205 17.82 -7.14 -24.92
N ARG A 206 17.99 -8.43 -24.61
CA ARG A 206 19.05 -9.24 -25.24
C ARG A 206 18.82 -9.42 -26.73
N LEU A 207 17.58 -9.62 -27.16
CA LEU A 207 17.23 -9.70 -28.58
C LEU A 207 17.49 -8.36 -29.28
N ASP A 208 17.04 -7.26 -28.69
CA ASP A 208 17.23 -5.91 -29.22
C ASP A 208 18.72 -5.60 -29.43
N LEU A 209 19.57 -5.89 -28.43
CA LEU A 209 21.02 -5.73 -28.56
C LEU A 209 21.63 -6.62 -29.64
N ASN A 210 21.13 -7.86 -29.78
CA ASN A 210 21.63 -8.76 -30.82
C ASN A 210 21.23 -8.28 -32.23
N LEU A 211 20.00 -7.81 -32.40
CA LEU A 211 19.52 -7.24 -33.66
C LEU A 211 20.29 -5.96 -34.00
N GLU A 212 20.49 -5.08 -33.02
CA GLU A 212 21.23 -3.84 -33.17
C GLU A 212 22.70 -4.09 -33.51
N LYS A 213 23.34 -5.09 -32.88
CA LYS A 213 24.70 -5.52 -33.23
C LYS A 213 24.76 -6.07 -34.66
N GLY A 214 23.74 -6.80 -35.09
CA GLY A 214 23.59 -7.26 -36.47
C GLY A 214 23.50 -6.08 -37.44
N ARG A 215 22.61 -5.13 -37.17
CA ARG A 215 22.42 -3.90 -37.96
C ARG A 215 23.71 -3.09 -38.09
N ILE A 216 24.41 -2.84 -36.99
CA ILE A 216 25.69 -2.10 -36.99
C ILE A 216 26.73 -2.82 -37.86
N ARG A 217 26.79 -4.16 -37.80
CA ARG A 217 27.73 -4.92 -38.64
C ARG A 217 27.38 -4.81 -40.11
N ASP A 218 26.10 -4.91 -40.46
CA ASP A 218 25.65 -4.82 -41.84
C ASP A 218 25.90 -3.41 -42.39
N GLU A 219 25.60 -2.35 -41.64
CA GLU A 219 25.92 -0.96 -41.98
C GLU A 219 27.43 -0.73 -42.10
N SER A 220 28.22 -1.27 -41.18
CA SER A 220 29.69 -1.21 -41.25
C SER A 220 30.22 -1.88 -42.52
N SER A 221 29.66 -3.02 -42.92
CA SER A 221 30.04 -3.70 -44.16
C SER A 221 29.69 -2.89 -45.41
N VAL A 222 28.53 -2.21 -45.42
CA VAL A 222 28.11 -1.30 -46.49
C VAL A 222 29.07 -0.12 -46.58
N HIS A 223 29.46 0.47 -45.44
CA HIS A 223 30.45 1.55 -45.42
C HIS A 223 31.83 1.08 -45.93
N ALA A 224 32.26 -0.13 -45.55
CA ALA A 224 33.52 -0.69 -46.04
C ALA A 224 33.51 -0.90 -47.56
N LEU A 225 32.38 -1.33 -48.14
CA LEU A 225 32.23 -1.45 -49.60
C LEU A 225 32.27 -0.08 -50.30
N LYS A 226 31.55 0.92 -49.78
CA LYS A 226 31.58 2.28 -50.33
C LYS A 226 32.98 2.88 -50.30
N ILE A 227 33.73 2.66 -49.21
CA ILE A 227 35.13 3.11 -49.12
C ILE A 227 35.97 2.45 -50.21
N LYS A 228 35.86 1.13 -50.39
CA LYS A 228 36.59 0.43 -51.45
C LYS A 228 36.23 0.90 -52.85
N GLU A 229 34.94 1.13 -53.11
CA GLU A 229 34.49 1.67 -54.41
C GLU A 229 35.12 3.04 -54.67
N VAL A 230 35.09 3.95 -53.70
CA VAL A 230 35.72 5.27 -53.80
C VAL A 230 37.23 5.15 -53.98
N ASP A 231 37.89 4.23 -53.26
CA ASP A 231 39.32 3.98 -53.37
C ASP A 231 39.71 3.54 -54.79
N THR A 232 38.98 2.56 -55.35
CA THR A 232 39.18 2.13 -56.75
C THR A 232 38.91 3.26 -57.75
N ARG A 233 37.92 4.10 -57.49
CA ARG A 233 37.64 5.27 -58.34
C ARG A 233 38.80 6.26 -58.30
N ILE A 234 39.35 6.55 -57.12
CA ILE A 234 40.53 7.41 -56.98
C ILE A 234 41.71 6.83 -57.76
N GLU A 235 41.98 5.52 -57.67
CA GLU A 235 43.05 4.88 -58.44
C GLU A 235 42.85 5.03 -59.96
N THR A 236 41.62 4.87 -60.45
CA THR A 236 41.30 5.07 -61.87
C THR A 236 41.47 6.53 -62.30
N GLU A 237 41.07 7.49 -61.47
CA GLU A 237 41.24 8.91 -61.74
C GLU A 237 42.74 9.28 -61.75
N ILE A 238 43.54 8.73 -60.84
CA ILE A 238 45.00 8.89 -60.82
C ILE A 238 45.65 8.31 -62.09
N ALA A 239 45.25 7.11 -62.52
CA ALA A 239 45.76 6.51 -63.75
C ALA A 239 45.36 7.32 -65.00
N GLY A 240 44.14 7.86 -65.01
CA GLY A 240 43.65 8.79 -66.03
C GLY A 240 44.48 10.07 -66.09
N LEU A 241 44.71 10.71 -64.95
CA LEU A 241 45.57 11.90 -64.83
C LEU A 241 47.02 11.62 -65.26
N ARG A 242 47.55 10.45 -64.90
CA ARG A 242 48.90 10.04 -65.33
C ARG A 242 48.97 9.92 -66.85
N THR A 243 47.95 9.34 -67.48
CA THR A 243 47.88 9.19 -68.94
C THR A 243 47.72 10.54 -69.64
N SER A 244 46.87 11.43 -69.11
CA SER A 244 46.70 12.79 -69.66
C SER A 244 48.00 13.60 -69.60
N ILE A 245 48.77 13.46 -68.51
CA ILE A 245 50.11 14.06 -68.39
C ILE A 245 51.09 13.49 -69.43
N GLN A 246 51.11 12.17 -69.65
CA GLN A 246 51.97 11.55 -70.67
C GLN A 246 51.60 12.02 -72.08
N SER A 247 50.30 12.11 -72.38
CA SER A 247 49.80 12.67 -73.64
C SER A 247 50.23 14.13 -73.80
N ALA A 248 50.08 14.96 -72.76
CA ALA A 248 50.53 16.36 -72.78
C ALA A 248 52.04 16.47 -73.04
N LYS A 249 52.87 15.64 -72.40
CA LYS A 249 54.33 15.57 -72.66
C LYS A 249 54.63 15.21 -74.11
N PHE A 250 53.93 14.22 -74.67
CA PHE A 250 54.11 13.80 -76.05
C PHE A 250 53.71 14.89 -77.05
N ASN A 251 52.60 15.60 -76.80
CA ASN A 251 52.18 16.75 -77.60
C ASN A 251 53.25 17.85 -77.61
N VAL A 252 53.82 18.20 -76.45
CA VAL A 252 54.93 19.17 -76.37
C VAL A 252 56.14 18.68 -77.17
N LEU A 253 56.46 17.39 -77.10
CA LEU A 253 57.55 16.79 -77.87
C LEU A 253 57.30 16.89 -79.39
N GLN A 254 56.06 16.64 -79.84
CA GLN A 254 55.67 16.81 -81.24
C GLN A 254 55.80 18.26 -81.71
N TYR A 255 55.34 19.24 -80.93
CA TYR A 255 55.53 20.65 -81.24
C TYR A 255 57.02 21.01 -81.35
N LEU A 256 57.85 20.50 -80.45
CA LEU A 256 59.29 20.71 -80.48
C LEU A 256 59.90 20.16 -81.77
N VAL A 257 59.56 18.92 -82.15
CA VAL A 257 60.03 18.30 -83.40
C VAL A 257 59.56 19.09 -84.63
N GLY A 258 58.30 19.55 -84.63
CA GLY A 258 57.75 20.38 -85.71
C GLY A 258 58.49 21.71 -85.87
N VAL A 259 58.75 22.42 -84.77
CA VAL A 259 59.49 23.69 -84.78
C VAL A 259 60.95 23.47 -85.19
N ALA A 260 61.63 22.45 -84.64
CA ALA A 260 63.02 22.14 -84.99
C ALA A 260 63.16 21.77 -86.48
N THR A 261 62.23 20.99 -87.02
CA THR A 261 62.20 20.62 -88.45
C THR A 261 61.89 21.84 -89.32
N GLY A 262 60.94 22.67 -88.93
CA GLY A 262 60.61 23.92 -89.63
C GLY A 262 61.79 24.90 -89.67
N ALA A 263 62.46 25.11 -88.53
CA ALA A 263 63.66 25.93 -88.43
C ALA A 263 64.81 25.35 -89.27
N GLY A 264 65.03 24.04 -89.23
CA GLY A 264 66.02 23.35 -90.06
C GLY A 264 65.75 23.50 -91.56
N ALA A 265 64.49 23.38 -91.98
CA ALA A 265 64.08 23.58 -93.38
C ALA A 265 64.31 25.03 -93.84
N LEU A 266 63.98 26.02 -93.00
CA LEU A 266 64.24 27.43 -93.28
C LEU A 266 65.75 27.72 -93.36
N LEU A 267 66.56 27.14 -92.48
CA LEU A 267 68.02 27.26 -92.53
C LEU A 267 68.59 26.68 -93.82
N LEU A 268 68.13 25.49 -94.24
CA LEU A 268 68.52 24.89 -95.51
C LEU A 268 68.06 25.72 -96.72
N ALA A 269 66.86 26.30 -96.68
CA ALA A 269 66.37 27.21 -97.72
C ALA A 269 67.21 28.49 -97.80
N TYR A 270 67.61 29.05 -96.65
CA TYR A 270 68.48 30.23 -96.58
C TYR A 270 69.87 29.93 -97.13
N LEU A 271 70.49 28.81 -96.72
CA LEU A 271 71.79 28.37 -97.26
C LEU A 271 71.73 28.14 -98.78
N ARG A 272 70.59 27.71 -99.32
CA ARG A 272 70.37 27.55 -100.76
C ARG A 272 70.21 28.89 -101.50
N MET A 273 69.60 29.91 -100.89
CA MET A 273 69.44 31.22 -101.51
C MET A 273 70.76 32.00 -101.58
N PHE A 274 71.70 31.72 -100.67
CA PHE A 274 73.01 32.38 -100.58
C PHE A 274 74.13 31.68 -101.39
N LYS A 275 73.80 30.60 -102.12
CA LYS A 275 74.71 29.87 -103.02
C LYS A 275 74.26 30.01 -104.46
#